data_AF-L7UMY7-F1
#
_entry.id   AF-L7UMY7-F1
#
_cell.length_a   1.000
_cell.length_b   1.000
_cell.length_c   1.000
_cell.angle_alpha   90.00
_cell.angle_beta   90.00
_cell.angle_gamma   90.00
#
_symmetry.space_group_name_H-M   'P 1'
#
loop_
_entity.id
_entity.type
_entity.pdbx_description
1 polymer ?
#
loop_
_entity_poly.entity_id
_entity_poly.type
_entity_poly.pdbx_seq_one_letter_code
_entity_poly.pdbx_strand_id
1 'polypeptide(L)'
;MRTMTYERSGRTNTAAQALRVEGLKHLWVLEQGEVVLERDLTPTEADELAPLVEEASQQPAPVVLVPQAGDPEGLAVTLAFEDEESPRVRLAAKHLPARGAGPHYDALLAVLDALLTRELHVRAPRHAHVVLPHELRQEE
;
A
#
# COMPACT_ATOMS: atom_id res chain seq x y z
N MET A 1 -8.29 2.87 17.92
CA MET A 1 -8.42 3.39 16.54
C MET A 1 -7.54 2.51 15.69
N ARG A 2 -8.00 2.09 14.51
CA ARG A 2 -7.31 1.05 13.75
C ARG A 2 -6.23 1.70 12.87
N THR A 3 -4.99 1.28 13.04
CA THR A 3 -3.87 1.66 12.17
C THR A 3 -3.71 0.60 11.09
N MET A 4 -3.52 1.03 9.85
CA MET A 4 -3.16 0.15 8.74
C MET A 4 -1.86 0.60 8.11
N THR A 5 -1.10 -0.35 7.58
CA THR A 5 0.11 -0.10 6.78
C THR A 5 -0.01 -0.83 5.47
N TYR A 6 0.00 -0.08 4.38
CA TYR A 6 0.18 -0.56 3.01
C TYR A 6 1.66 -0.40 2.64
N GLU A 7 2.30 -1.47 2.21
CA GLU A 7 3.70 -1.46 1.80
C GLU A 7 3.85 -2.08 0.41
N ARG A 8 4.71 -1.46 -0.40
CA ARG A 8 5.22 -2.03 -1.65
C ARG A 8 6.74 -2.04 -1.63
N SER A 9 7.33 -3.18 -1.95
CA SER A 9 8.78 -3.36 -1.97
C SER A 9 9.21 -4.15 -3.19
N GLY A 10 10.31 -3.72 -3.83
CA GLY A 10 10.94 -4.46 -4.92
C GLY A 10 11.79 -5.63 -4.41
N ARG A 11 12.57 -6.24 -5.30
CA ARG A 11 13.45 -7.39 -5.00
C ARG A 11 14.40 -7.17 -3.83
N THR A 12 14.94 -5.95 -3.70
CA THR A 12 15.79 -5.57 -2.57
C THR A 12 15.00 -4.63 -1.67
N ASN A 13 14.98 -4.92 -0.36
CA ASN A 13 14.28 -4.09 0.64
C ASN A 13 14.84 -2.65 0.74
N THR A 14 15.91 -2.36 0.00
CA THR A 14 16.56 -1.05 -0.13
C THR A 14 15.72 -0.01 -0.87
N ALA A 15 14.44 -0.24 -1.09
CA ALA A 15 13.56 0.72 -1.73
C ALA A 15 12.14 0.73 -1.15
N ALA A 16 11.83 -0.07 -0.13
CA ALA A 16 10.45 -0.24 0.33
C ALA A 16 9.76 1.09 0.63
N GLN A 17 8.55 1.26 0.09
CA GLN A 17 7.70 2.41 0.34
C GLN A 17 6.44 1.94 1.04
N ALA A 18 6.02 2.69 2.05
CA ALA A 18 4.81 2.40 2.78
C ALA A 18 3.94 3.64 2.98
N LEU A 19 2.64 3.42 3.03
CA LEU A 19 1.64 4.35 3.50
C LEU A 19 1.07 3.78 4.79
N ARG A 20 1.31 4.47 5.91
CA ARG A 20 0.63 4.19 7.17
C ARG A 20 -0.54 5.14 7.32
N VAL A 21 -1.69 4.62 7.70
CA VAL A 21 -2.88 5.43 8.01
C VAL A 21 -3.35 5.07 9.42
N GLU A 22 -3.41 6.06 10.29
CA GLU A 22 -3.92 5.92 11.66
C GLU A 22 -5.35 6.46 11.74
N GLY A 23 -6.29 5.57 12.06
CA GLY A 23 -7.64 5.93 12.47
C GLY A 23 -8.43 6.75 11.44
N LEU A 24 -8.07 6.67 10.15
CA LEU A 24 -8.62 7.50 9.06
C LEU A 24 -8.49 9.01 9.32
N LYS A 25 -7.49 9.43 10.09
CA LYS A 25 -7.22 10.83 10.42
C LYS A 25 -5.88 11.30 9.94
N HIS A 26 -4.87 10.44 10.05
CA HIS A 26 -3.50 10.83 9.81
C HIS A 26 -2.81 9.81 8.91
N LEU A 27 -1.92 10.29 8.05
CA LEU A 27 -1.11 9.44 7.20
C LEU A 27 0.37 9.79 7.29
N TRP A 28 1.19 8.76 7.14
CA TRP A 28 2.63 8.86 6.98
C TRP A 28 3.03 8.11 5.72
N VAL A 29 3.93 8.73 4.95
CA VAL A 29 4.66 8.04 3.89
C VAL A 29 6.03 7.70 4.44
N LEU A 30 6.39 6.44 4.31
CA LEU A 30 7.68 5.91 4.72
C LEU A 30 8.46 5.41 3.51
N GLU A 31 9.78 5.60 3.55
CA GLU A 31 10.72 4.99 2.63
C GLU A 31 11.82 4.30 3.47
N GLN A 32 12.05 3.01 3.23
CA GLN A 32 12.99 2.18 4.00
C GLN A 32 12.73 2.20 5.52
N GLY A 33 11.47 2.43 5.93
CA GLY A 33 11.08 2.54 7.34
C GLY A 33 11.25 3.94 7.95
N GLU A 34 11.80 4.90 7.21
CA GLU A 34 11.93 6.29 7.64
C GLU A 34 10.75 7.13 7.15
N VAL A 35 10.21 8.01 8.01
CA VAL A 35 9.12 8.92 7.63
C VAL A 35 9.66 10.02 6.72
N VAL A 36 9.14 10.07 5.49
CA VAL A 36 9.50 11.11 4.51
C VAL A 36 8.40 12.16 4.35
N LEU A 37 7.18 11.85 4.76
CA LEU A 37 6.04 12.76 4.78
C LEU A 37 5.07 12.38 5.90
N GLU A 38 4.48 13.40 6.52
CA GLU A 38 3.47 13.27 7.56
C GLU A 38 2.39 14.34 7.34
N ARG A 39 1.11 13.94 7.35
CA ARG A 39 -0.02 14.88 7.29
C ARG A 39 -1.34 14.25 7.73
N ASP A 40 -2.30 15.12 8.05
CA ASP A 40 -3.69 14.70 8.20
C ASP A 40 -4.30 14.28 6.84
N LEU A 41 -5.18 13.29 6.88
CA LEU A 41 -6.08 12.94 5.79
C LEU A 41 -7.05 14.09 5.53
N THR A 42 -7.32 14.37 4.27
CA THR A 42 -8.40 15.27 3.90
C THR A 42 -9.76 14.59 4.12
N PRO A 43 -10.85 15.35 4.33
CA PRO A 43 -12.18 14.75 4.50
C PRO A 43 -12.56 13.80 3.36
N THR A 44 -12.28 14.20 2.11
CA THR A 44 -12.54 13.38 0.93
C THR A 44 -11.79 12.05 0.94
N GLU A 45 -10.52 12.05 1.34
CA GLU A 45 -9.72 10.81 1.42
C GLU A 45 -10.21 9.90 2.55
N ALA A 46 -10.65 10.47 3.67
CA ALA A 46 -11.25 9.71 4.76
C ALA A 46 -12.60 9.09 4.34
N ASP A 47 -13.45 9.85 3.66
CA ASP A 47 -14.75 9.39 3.16
C ASP A 47 -14.61 8.28 2.11
N GLU A 48 -13.57 8.33 1.28
CA GLU A 48 -13.25 7.29 0.28
C GLU A 48 -12.71 6.02 0.94
N LEU A 49 -11.83 6.14 1.93
CA LEU A 49 -11.21 5.00 2.61
C LEU A 49 -12.15 4.29 3.59
N ALA A 50 -13.02 5.03 4.29
CA ALA A 50 -13.87 4.50 5.35
C ALA A 50 -14.66 3.23 4.95
N PRO A 51 -15.47 3.24 3.86
CA PRO A 51 -16.24 2.06 3.48
C PRO A 51 -15.34 0.89 3.06
N LEU A 52 -14.23 1.15 2.37
CA LEU A 52 -13.30 0.11 1.91
C LEU A 52 -12.62 -0.61 3.07
N VAL A 53 -12.22 0.15 4.10
CA VAL A 53 -11.63 -0.40 5.32
C VAL A 53 -12.64 -1.20 6.10
N GLU A 54 -13.87 -0.71 6.23
CA GLU A 54 -14.94 -1.44 6.91
C GLU A 54 -15.23 -2.78 6.21
N GLU A 55 -15.43 -2.76 4.89
CA GLU A 55 -15.66 -3.97 4.10
C GLU A 55 -14.49 -4.95 4.21
N ALA A 56 -13.26 -4.49 3.99
CA ALA A 56 -12.07 -5.34 4.07
C ALA A 56 -11.87 -5.92 5.48
N SER A 57 -12.26 -5.20 6.53
CA SER A 57 -12.17 -5.66 7.92
C SER A 57 -13.10 -6.84 8.22
N GLN A 58 -14.27 -6.87 7.58
CA GLN A 58 -15.28 -7.92 7.75
C GLN A 58 -14.98 -9.17 6.92
N GLN A 59 -14.18 -9.05 5.87
CA GLN A 59 -13.75 -10.21 5.08
C GLN A 59 -12.74 -11.06 5.83
N PRO A 60 -12.73 -12.40 5.64
CA PRO A 60 -11.64 -13.22 6.10
C PRO A 60 -10.31 -12.74 5.51
N ALA A 61 -9.21 -12.97 6.23
CA ALA A 61 -7.89 -12.73 5.66
C ALA A 61 -7.74 -13.59 4.39
N PRO A 62 -7.35 -13.00 3.24
CA PRO A 62 -7.17 -13.74 2.01
C PRO A 62 -6.06 -14.78 2.21
N VAL A 63 -6.16 -15.90 1.51
CA VAL A 63 -5.13 -16.93 1.52
C VAL A 63 -3.81 -16.27 1.13
N VAL A 64 -2.87 -16.27 2.07
CA VAL A 64 -1.56 -15.63 1.94
C VAL A 64 -0.85 -16.21 0.70
N LEU A 65 -0.80 -15.43 -0.38
CA LEU A 65 0.02 -15.75 -1.54
C LEU A 65 1.42 -15.22 -1.24
N VAL A 66 2.20 -16.04 -0.55
CA VAL A 66 3.61 -15.73 -0.27
C VAL A 66 4.28 -15.39 -1.60
N PRO A 67 4.88 -14.19 -1.74
CA PRO A 67 5.55 -13.83 -2.97
C PRO A 67 6.61 -14.91 -3.25
N GLN A 68 6.51 -15.57 -4.40
CA GLN A 68 7.57 -16.47 -4.84
C GLN A 68 8.82 -15.60 -5.05
N ALA A 69 9.75 -15.69 -4.11
CA ALA A 69 11.07 -15.11 -4.26
C ALA A 69 11.70 -15.70 -5.52
N GLY A 70 11.77 -14.93 -6.61
CA GLY A 70 12.37 -15.42 -7.84
C GLY A 70 12.09 -14.65 -9.12
N ASP A 71 10.97 -13.91 -9.23
CA ASP A 71 10.70 -13.13 -10.45
C ASP A 71 11.44 -11.78 -10.38
N PRO A 72 12.41 -11.49 -11.28
CA PRO A 72 13.13 -10.22 -11.30
C PRO A 72 12.23 -8.98 -11.54
N GLU A 73 11.00 -9.17 -12.01
CA GLU A 73 10.01 -8.10 -12.25
C GLU A 73 8.92 -8.03 -11.16
N GLY A 74 9.02 -8.84 -10.10
CA GLY A 74 8.00 -8.92 -9.05
C GLY A 74 8.16 -7.88 -7.94
N LEU A 75 7.07 -7.19 -7.61
CA LEU A 75 6.89 -6.40 -6.40
C LEU A 75 6.24 -7.26 -5.32
N ALA A 76 6.66 -7.11 -4.07
CA ALA A 76 5.91 -7.57 -2.92
C ALA A 76 4.98 -6.45 -2.45
N VAL A 77 3.70 -6.77 -2.27
CA VAL A 77 2.71 -5.85 -1.69
C VAL A 77 2.12 -6.46 -0.43
N THR A 78 2.10 -5.68 0.64
CA THR A 78 1.61 -6.08 1.95
C THR A 78 0.57 -5.09 2.47
N LEU A 79 -0.53 -5.59 3.03
CA LEU A 79 -1.48 -4.81 3.83
C LEU A 79 -1.56 -5.43 5.21
N ALA A 80 -1.19 -4.67 6.23
CA ALA A 80 -1.24 -5.06 7.63
C ALA A 80 -2.11 -4.11 8.43
N PHE A 81 -2.84 -4.66 9.40
CA PHE A 81 -3.51 -3.89 10.43
C PHE A 81 -2.78 -4.12 11.75
N GLU A 82 -2.57 -3.07 12.54
CA GLU A 82 -1.74 -3.12 13.75
C GLU A 82 -2.35 -4.01 14.85
N ASP A 83 -3.66 -4.22 14.82
CA ASP A 83 -4.39 -5.09 15.76
C ASP A 83 -4.33 -6.58 15.40
N GLU A 84 -3.57 -6.96 14.36
CA GLU A 84 -3.47 -8.34 13.89
C GLU A 84 -2.05 -8.89 13.95
N GLU A 85 -1.94 -10.17 14.35
CA GLU A 85 -0.66 -10.88 14.50
C GLU A 85 0.05 -11.09 13.15
N SER A 86 -0.70 -11.11 12.05
CA SER A 86 -0.17 -11.33 10.71
C SER A 86 -0.80 -10.36 9.70
N PRO A 87 -0.06 -9.92 8.66
CA PRO A 87 -0.64 -9.09 7.61
C PRO A 87 -1.80 -9.82 6.92
N ARG A 88 -2.90 -9.10 6.67
CA ARG A 88 -4.05 -9.65 5.94
C ARG A 88 -3.70 -9.98 4.50
N VAL A 89 -2.94 -9.10 3.84
CA VAL A 89 -2.56 -9.29 2.44
C VAL A 89 -1.05 -9.41 2.34
N ARG A 90 -0.61 -10.43 1.59
CA ARG A 90 0.73 -10.53 1.01
C ARG A 90 0.56 -11.04 -0.41
N LEU A 91 1.03 -10.28 -1.39
CA LEU A 91 0.93 -10.60 -2.80
C LEU A 91 2.27 -10.36 -3.50
N ALA A 92 2.57 -11.18 -4.49
CA ALA A 92 3.48 -10.79 -5.57
C ALA A 92 2.66 -10.08 -6.67
N ALA A 93 3.08 -8.88 -7.05
CA ALA A 93 2.45 -8.09 -8.10
C ALA A 93 3.46 -7.76 -9.20
N LYS A 94 3.05 -7.85 -10.46
CA LYS A 94 3.85 -7.37 -11.60
C LYS A 94 3.58 -5.91 -11.95
N HIS A 95 2.40 -5.43 -11.54
CA HIS A 95 1.94 -4.07 -11.79
C HIS A 95 1.27 -3.52 -10.55
N LEU A 96 1.23 -2.19 -10.46
CA LEU A 96 0.45 -1.48 -9.45
C LEU A 96 -0.76 -0.79 -10.09
N PRO A 97 -1.89 -0.71 -9.37
CA PRO A 97 -2.12 -1.27 -8.04
C PRO A 97 -2.19 -2.82 -8.06
N ALA A 98 -1.72 -3.45 -6.99
CA ALA A 98 -1.71 -4.90 -6.87
C ALA A 98 -3.14 -5.47 -6.83
N ARG A 99 -3.31 -6.65 -7.44
CA ARG A 99 -4.60 -7.36 -7.52
C ARG A 99 -4.43 -8.85 -7.21
N GLY A 100 -5.53 -9.50 -6.84
CA GLY A 100 -5.56 -10.94 -6.56
C GLY A 100 -5.78 -11.28 -5.09
N ALA A 101 -6.03 -10.30 -4.21
CA ALA A 101 -6.46 -10.53 -2.83
C ALA A 101 -7.99 -10.65 -2.70
N GLY A 102 -8.73 -10.48 -3.80
CA GLY A 102 -10.19 -10.48 -3.85
C GLY A 102 -10.74 -9.05 -3.94
N PRO A 103 -11.98 -8.86 -4.39
CA PRO A 103 -12.49 -7.57 -4.86
C PRO A 103 -12.42 -6.46 -3.80
N HIS A 104 -12.73 -6.76 -2.54
CA HIS A 104 -12.69 -5.78 -1.45
C HIS A 104 -11.26 -5.32 -1.13
N TYR A 105 -10.32 -6.26 -1.08
CA TYR A 105 -8.91 -5.93 -0.84
C TYR A 105 -8.31 -5.24 -2.06
N ASP A 106 -8.59 -5.69 -3.27
CA ASP A 106 -8.09 -5.09 -4.50
C ASP A 106 -8.55 -3.62 -4.64
N ALA A 107 -9.79 -3.31 -4.26
CA ALA A 107 -10.29 -1.94 -4.22
C ALA A 107 -9.56 -1.08 -3.17
N LEU A 108 -9.37 -1.59 -1.95
CA LEU A 108 -8.64 -0.90 -0.89
C LEU A 108 -7.17 -0.67 -1.27
N LEU A 109 -6.50 -1.68 -1.84
CA LEU A 109 -5.11 -1.59 -2.31
C LEU A 109 -4.97 -0.55 -3.41
N ALA A 110 -5.96 -0.42 -4.31
CA ALA A 110 -5.94 0.59 -5.36
C ALA A 110 -5.97 2.02 -4.80
N VAL A 111 -6.85 2.31 -3.85
CA VAL A 111 -6.93 3.65 -3.23
C VAL A 111 -5.66 3.96 -2.43
N LEU A 112 -5.14 3.00 -1.67
CA LEU A 112 -3.91 3.18 -0.89
C LEU A 112 -2.68 3.39 -1.79
N ASP A 113 -2.57 2.65 -2.89
CA ASP A 113 -1.49 2.83 -3.87
C ASP A 113 -1.57 4.19 -4.57
N ALA A 114 -2.77 4.63 -4.95
CA ALA A 114 -3.00 5.94 -5.54
C ALA A 114 -2.62 7.08 -4.57
N LEU A 115 -2.99 6.96 -3.30
CA LEU A 115 -2.61 7.92 -2.25
C LEU A 115 -1.09 7.96 -2.06
N LEU A 116 -0.45 6.81 -1.85
CA LEU A 116 1.01 6.73 -1.70
C LEU A 116 1.72 7.36 -2.89
N THR A 117 1.28 7.00 -4.10
CA THR A 117 1.83 7.53 -5.35
C THR A 117 1.66 9.04 -5.42
N ARG A 118 0.46 9.57 -5.19
CA ARG A 118 0.19 11.01 -5.20
C ARG A 118 1.08 11.76 -4.21
N GLU A 119 1.19 11.28 -2.97
CA GLU A 119 2.02 11.93 -1.96
C GLU A 119 3.50 11.95 -2.35
N LEU A 120 4.01 10.84 -2.87
CA LEU A 120 5.37 10.76 -3.36
C LEU A 120 5.62 11.71 -4.54
N HIS A 121 4.69 11.87 -5.50
CA HIS A 121 4.93 12.77 -6.64
C HIS A 121 4.78 14.24 -6.27
N VAL A 122 3.78 14.58 -5.45
CA VAL A 122 3.43 15.98 -5.17
C VAL A 122 4.32 16.56 -4.09
N ARG A 123 4.66 15.78 -3.06
CA ARG A 123 5.26 16.30 -1.82
C ARG A 123 6.64 15.73 -1.51
N ALA A 124 6.95 14.56 -2.05
CA ALA A 124 8.26 13.92 -1.89
C ALA A 124 8.86 13.46 -3.24
N PRO A 125 8.93 14.31 -4.29
CA PRO A 125 9.19 13.89 -5.67
C PRO A 125 10.52 13.16 -5.87
N ARG A 126 11.52 13.41 -5.01
CA ARG A 126 12.80 12.70 -5.01
C ARG A 126 12.65 11.20 -4.70
N HIS A 127 11.58 10.83 -4.00
CA HIS A 127 11.25 9.49 -3.56
C HIS A 127 10.28 8.77 -4.53
N ALA A 128 9.68 9.48 -5.49
CA ALA A 128 8.66 8.92 -6.39
C ALA A 128 9.15 7.77 -7.30
N HIS A 129 10.47 7.63 -7.48
CA HIS A 129 11.09 6.66 -8.40
C HIS A 129 11.88 5.55 -7.70
N VAL A 130 11.85 5.49 -6.37
CA VAL A 130 12.73 4.60 -5.60
C VAL A 130 12.32 3.13 -5.72
N VAL A 131 11.01 2.81 -5.76
CA VAL A 131 10.53 1.43 -5.94
C VAL A 131 10.40 1.03 -7.42
N LEU A 132 10.25 1.98 -8.36
CA LEU A 132 9.79 1.65 -9.72
C LEU A 132 10.37 2.50 -10.87
N PRO A 133 10.87 1.85 -11.96
CA PRO A 133 10.85 2.44 -13.29
C PRO A 133 9.39 2.63 -13.76
N HIS A 134 9.18 3.64 -14.60
CA HIS A 134 7.88 4.05 -15.17
C HIS A 134 7.11 2.91 -15.87
N GLU A 135 7.80 1.86 -16.31
CA GLU A 135 7.28 0.74 -17.11
C GLU A 135 6.34 -0.23 -16.36
N LEU A 136 6.32 -0.20 -15.03
CA LEU A 136 5.45 -1.08 -14.23
C LEU A 136 4.10 -0.44 -13.83
N ARG A 137 3.86 0.81 -14.24
CA ARG A 137 2.53 1.44 -14.18
C ARG A 137 1.80 1.12 -15.47
N GLN A 138 0.54 0.67 -15.37
CA GLN A 138 -0.33 0.75 -16.53
C GLN A 138 -0.60 2.23 -16.79
N GLU A 139 -0.22 2.73 -17.96
CA GLU A 139 -0.66 4.03 -18.44
C GLU A 139 -2.20 4.03 -18.52
N GLU A 140 -2.82 5.06 -17.95
CA GLU A 140 -4.27 5.30 -17.97
C GLU A 140 -4.82 5.46 -19.39
#